data_AF-A0A0V1NUQ9-F1
#
_entry.id   AF-A0A0V1NUQ9-F1
#
_cell.length_a   1.000
_cell.length_b   1.000
_cell.length_c   1.000
_cell.angle_alpha   90.00
_cell.angle_beta   90.00
_cell.angle_gamma   90.00
#
_symmetry.space_group_name_H-M   'P 1'
#
loop_
_entity.id
_entity.type
_entity.pdbx_description
1 polymer ?
#
loop_
_entity_poly.entity_id
_entity_poly.type
_entity_poly.pdbx_seq_one_letter_code
_entity_poly.pdbx_strand_id
1 'polypeptide(L)'
;MSVAAKRKYVTHEIFYDMVLPEPPMFIARVVSNRGSNLVEVETASGETFLVSMPTKYRKHIWVKHGSYVLCEPIEEGKKVKAEIFRILFNENIEHIVQNGLWPEVFPLPFKNRKSKNDVYELDLPPSDSDFDSSADDEENDEEETDEDSEQVSSSPDLSDQDDK
;
A
#
# COMPACT_ATOMS: atom_id res chain seq x y z
N MET A 1 -2.31 15.38 8.76
CA MET A 1 -2.09 14.60 7.52
C MET A 1 -3.30 13.70 7.25
N SER A 2 -4.08 14.00 6.21
CA SER A 2 -5.20 13.13 5.76
C SER A 2 -4.71 11.75 5.28
N VAL A 3 -5.60 10.75 5.31
CA VAL A 3 -5.32 9.39 4.80
C VAL A 3 -4.91 9.43 3.32
N ALA A 4 -5.55 10.27 2.51
CA ALA A 4 -5.21 10.45 1.09
C ALA A 4 -3.77 10.97 0.89
N ALA A 5 -3.34 11.94 1.71
CA ALA A 5 -1.98 12.47 1.67
C ALA A 5 -0.94 11.41 2.09
N LYS A 6 -1.24 10.60 3.11
CA LYS A 6 -0.40 9.47 3.53
C LYS A 6 -0.26 8.43 2.41
N ARG A 7 -1.38 8.06 1.74
CA ARG A 7 -1.35 7.14 0.58
C ARG A 7 -0.46 7.69 -0.53
N LYS A 8 -0.64 8.95 -0.94
CA LYS A 8 0.18 9.59 -1.99
C LYS A 8 1.68 9.55 -1.64
N TYR A 9 2.05 9.89 -0.41
CA TYR A 9 3.44 9.85 0.05
C TYR A 9 4.03 8.43 0.04
N VAL A 10 3.31 7.47 0.63
CA VAL A 10 3.73 6.05 0.68
C VAL A 10 3.85 5.45 -0.72
N THR A 11 2.95 5.78 -1.65
CA THR A 11 3.04 5.34 -3.05
C THR A 11 4.23 5.99 -3.77
N HIS A 12 4.45 7.29 -3.58
CA HIS A 12 5.59 8.01 -4.15
C HIS A 12 6.93 7.43 -3.67
N GLU A 13 7.07 7.13 -2.37
CA GLU A 13 8.26 6.46 -1.87
C GLU A 13 8.58 5.18 -2.65
N ILE A 14 7.64 4.25 -2.79
CA ILE A 14 7.97 2.92 -3.35
C ILE A 14 8.33 3.00 -4.84
N PHE A 15 7.78 3.97 -5.59
CA PHE A 15 8.13 4.17 -6.99
C PHE A 15 9.48 4.88 -7.20
N TYR A 16 9.82 5.87 -6.39
CA TYR A 16 11.03 6.70 -6.61
C TYR A 16 12.24 6.29 -5.75
N ASP A 17 12.06 5.49 -4.69
CA ASP A 17 13.14 5.05 -3.78
C ASP A 17 13.83 3.78 -4.31
N MET A 18 14.96 3.97 -5.00
CA MET A 18 15.77 2.89 -5.59
C MET A 18 16.67 2.20 -4.57
N VAL A 19 16.06 1.51 -3.60
CA VAL A 19 16.76 0.79 -2.52
C VAL A 19 17.56 -0.41 -3.04
N LEU A 20 18.79 -0.57 -2.53
CA LEU A 20 19.63 -1.76 -2.72
C LEU A 20 19.48 -2.73 -1.53
N PRO A 21 19.62 -4.05 -1.72
CA PRO A 21 19.57 -5.02 -0.63
C PRO A 21 20.85 -4.93 0.23
N GLU A 22 20.73 -4.39 1.45
CA GLU A 22 21.82 -4.39 2.44
C GLU A 22 21.65 -5.57 3.43
N PRO A 23 22.72 -6.21 3.94
CA PRO A 23 22.59 -7.24 4.97
C PRO A 23 21.98 -6.66 6.26
N PRO A 24 21.02 -7.33 6.94
CA PRO A 24 20.63 -8.74 6.80
C PRO A 24 19.45 -9.01 5.83
N MET A 25 19.09 -8.03 4.99
CA MET A 25 17.93 -8.12 4.11
C MET A 25 18.15 -9.11 2.96
N PHE A 26 17.07 -9.65 2.42
CA PHE A 26 17.08 -10.60 1.32
C PHE A 26 15.88 -10.40 0.38
N ILE A 27 16.03 -10.83 -0.87
CA ILE A 27 14.96 -10.77 -1.88
C ILE A 27 14.14 -12.05 -1.83
N ALA A 28 12.81 -11.92 -1.90
CA ALA A 28 11.88 -13.03 -1.97
C ALA A 28 10.77 -12.79 -3.02
N ARG A 29 10.16 -13.87 -3.51
CA ARG A 29 9.03 -13.84 -4.45
C ARG A 29 7.72 -14.07 -3.71
N VAL A 30 6.69 -13.30 -3.98
CA VAL A 30 5.36 -13.49 -3.39
C VAL A 30 4.63 -14.67 -4.05
N VAL A 31 4.23 -15.65 -3.24
CA VAL A 31 3.48 -16.85 -3.66
C VAL A 31 1.97 -16.66 -3.44
N SER A 32 1.57 -16.12 -2.29
CA SER A 32 0.15 -15.91 -2.00
C SER A 32 -0.09 -14.90 -0.87
N ASN A 33 -1.26 -14.28 -0.84
CA ASN A 33 -1.64 -13.34 0.20
C ASN A 33 -2.53 -14.08 1.21
N ARG A 34 -2.04 -14.30 2.43
CA ARG A 34 -2.72 -15.13 3.45
C ARG A 34 -3.73 -14.35 4.30
N GLY A 35 -3.97 -13.08 3.99
CA GLY A 35 -4.85 -12.18 4.76
C GLY A 35 -4.17 -11.62 6.01
N SER A 36 -4.88 -10.79 6.77
CA SER A 36 -4.38 -10.20 8.04
C SER A 36 -2.99 -9.52 7.95
N ASN A 37 -2.69 -8.88 6.81
CA ASN A 37 -1.38 -8.28 6.50
C ASN A 37 -0.19 -9.28 6.46
N LEU A 38 -0.47 -10.57 6.30
CA LEU A 38 0.51 -11.64 6.09
C LEU A 38 0.59 -12.02 4.61
N VAL A 39 1.81 -12.17 4.12
CA VAL A 39 2.11 -12.61 2.77
C VAL A 39 2.98 -13.86 2.85
N GLU A 40 2.67 -14.86 2.04
CA GLU A 40 3.51 -16.03 1.83
C GLU A 40 4.53 -15.71 0.73
N VAL A 41 5.81 -15.82 1.07
CA VAL A 41 6.91 -15.60 0.14
C VAL A 41 7.77 -16.85 0.02
N GLU A 42 8.53 -16.92 -1.07
CA GLU A 42 9.52 -17.94 -1.39
C GLU A 42 10.90 -17.27 -1.50
N THR A 43 11.86 -17.76 -0.73
CA THR A 43 13.26 -17.30 -0.78
C THR A 43 14.01 -18.00 -1.91
N ALA A 44 15.18 -17.47 -2.30
CA ALA A 44 16.06 -18.08 -3.31
C ALA A 44 16.45 -19.55 -3.02
N SER A 45 16.30 -20.05 -1.79
CA SER A 45 16.48 -21.46 -1.42
C SER A 45 15.27 -22.36 -1.76
N GLY A 46 14.16 -21.82 -2.25
CA GLY A 46 12.89 -22.54 -2.45
C GLY A 46 12.07 -22.75 -1.17
N GLU A 47 12.50 -22.21 -0.03
CA GLU A 47 11.74 -22.24 1.23
C GLU A 47 10.61 -21.21 1.21
N THR A 48 9.40 -21.63 1.61
CA THR A 48 8.24 -20.75 1.78
C THR A 48 7.96 -20.43 3.24
N PHE A 49 7.65 -19.16 3.54
CA PHE A 49 7.23 -18.72 4.88
C PHE A 49 6.37 -17.46 4.86
N LEU A 50 5.80 -17.14 6.02
CA LEU A 50 4.98 -15.94 6.22
C LEU A 50 5.85 -14.74 6.57
N VAL A 51 5.50 -13.61 5.97
CA VAL A 51 6.14 -12.29 6.15
C VAL A 51 5.06 -11.26 6.51
N SER A 52 5.38 -10.38 7.46
CA SER A 52 4.52 -9.25 7.85
C SER A 52 4.67 -8.09 6.87
N MET A 53 3.57 -7.41 6.54
CA MET A 53 3.61 -6.10 5.90
C MET A 53 3.79 -4.98 6.96
N PRO A 54 4.72 -4.03 6.76
CA PRO A 54 4.87 -2.86 7.60
C PRO A 54 3.62 -2.02 7.71
N THR A 55 3.46 -1.40 8.86
CA THR A 55 2.36 -0.49 9.19
C THR A 55 2.15 0.60 8.13
N LYS A 56 3.23 1.11 7.52
CA LYS A 56 3.18 2.06 6.38
C LYS A 56 2.39 1.53 5.17
N TYR A 57 2.51 0.24 4.85
CA TYR A 57 1.88 -0.35 3.67
C TYR A 57 0.47 -0.92 3.93
N ARG A 58 0.14 -1.23 5.19
CA ARG A 58 -1.20 -1.72 5.57
C ARG A 58 -2.27 -0.72 5.11
N LYS A 59 -3.31 -1.23 4.44
CA LYS A 59 -4.43 -0.47 3.82
C LYS A 59 -4.08 0.40 2.60
N HIS A 60 -2.80 0.64 2.28
CA HIS A 60 -2.41 1.51 1.17
C HIS A 60 -1.96 0.75 -0.09
N ILE A 61 -1.36 -0.43 0.07
CA ILE A 61 -0.83 -1.24 -1.04
C ILE A 61 -1.32 -2.68 -0.94
N TRP A 62 -1.58 -3.27 -2.11
CA TRP A 62 -1.79 -4.70 -2.29
C TRP A 62 -0.68 -5.28 -3.16
N VAL A 63 -0.08 -6.39 -2.73
CA VAL A 63 0.97 -7.08 -3.51
C VAL A 63 0.31 -8.20 -4.32
N LYS A 64 0.74 -8.39 -5.58
CA LYS A 64 0.22 -9.45 -6.46
C LYS A 64 1.09 -10.71 -6.35
N HIS A 65 0.51 -11.86 -6.72
CA HIS A 65 1.28 -13.09 -6.91
C HIS A 65 2.38 -12.87 -7.97
N GLY A 66 3.57 -13.42 -7.74
CA GLY A 66 4.73 -13.29 -8.63
C GLY A 66 5.46 -11.95 -8.54
N SER A 67 5.02 -11.01 -7.70
CA SER A 67 5.79 -9.80 -7.39
C SER A 67 7.02 -10.13 -6.53
N TYR A 68 8.06 -9.32 -6.64
CA TYR A 68 9.27 -9.42 -5.82
C TYR A 68 9.23 -8.42 -4.67
N VAL A 69 9.79 -8.81 -3.53
CA VAL A 69 9.85 -8.01 -2.30
C VAL A 69 11.24 -8.09 -1.68
N LEU A 70 11.67 -7.00 -1.07
CA LEU A 70 12.84 -6.94 -0.19
C LEU A 70 12.34 -7.15 1.24
N CYS A 71 12.88 -8.17 1.91
CA CYS A 71 12.47 -8.60 3.25
C CYS A 71 13.64 -8.47 4.24
N GLU A 72 13.32 -8.16 5.49
CA GLU A 72 14.25 -8.14 6.61
C GLU A 72 13.88 -9.27 7.60
N PRO A 73 14.82 -10.13 8.03
CA PRO A 73 14.53 -11.24 8.93
C PRO A 73 14.21 -10.76 10.35
N ILE A 74 13.30 -11.45 11.04
CA ILE A 74 12.92 -11.17 12.43
C ILE A 74 13.16 -12.42 13.27
N GLU A 75 14.12 -12.36 14.19
CA GLU A 75 14.49 -13.50 15.06
C GLU A 75 13.40 -13.88 16.07
N GLU A 76 12.57 -12.92 16.51
CA GLU A 76 11.53 -13.10 17.54
C GLU A 76 10.26 -13.81 17.00
N GLY A 77 10.17 -14.02 15.69
CA GLY A 77 8.92 -14.35 15.00
C GLY A 77 8.55 -15.84 14.97
N LYS A 78 7.68 -16.29 15.89
CA LYS A 78 7.26 -17.72 15.99
C LYS A 78 6.54 -18.29 14.75
N LYS A 79 5.77 -17.47 14.02
CA LYS A 79 5.04 -17.87 12.79
C LYS A 79 5.43 -17.05 11.55
N VAL A 80 5.98 -15.87 11.76
CA VAL A 80 6.30 -14.88 10.73
C VAL A 80 7.80 -14.65 10.84
N LYS A 81 8.58 -15.07 9.85
CA LYS A 81 10.05 -15.08 9.96
C LYS A 81 10.73 -13.77 9.53
N ALA A 82 9.98 -12.85 8.94
CA ALA A 82 10.50 -11.63 8.34
C ALA A 82 9.41 -10.54 8.19
N GLU A 83 9.83 -9.33 7.84
CA GLU A 83 8.98 -8.20 7.47
C GLU A 83 9.37 -7.64 6.08
N ILE A 84 8.39 -7.21 5.28
CA ILE A 84 8.59 -6.67 3.93
C ILE A 84 9.10 -5.22 4.04
N PHE A 85 10.40 -4.97 3.84
CA PHE A 85 10.92 -3.60 3.87
C PHE A 85 10.39 -2.73 2.73
N ARG A 86 10.47 -3.21 1.48
CA ARG A 86 10.03 -2.54 0.23
C ARG A 86 9.51 -3.59 -0.76
N ILE A 87 8.63 -3.14 -1.66
CA ILE A 87 8.16 -3.92 -2.81
C ILE A 87 9.01 -3.53 -4.00
N LEU A 88 9.48 -4.50 -4.78
CA LEU A 88 10.40 -4.26 -5.90
C LEU A 88 9.61 -4.18 -7.20
N PHE A 89 9.53 -2.98 -7.78
CA PHE A 89 9.05 -2.80 -9.15
C PHE A 89 10.15 -3.12 -10.16
N ASN A 90 9.76 -3.16 -11.44
CA ASN A 90 10.66 -3.43 -12.56
C ASN A 90 11.93 -2.55 -12.50
N GLU A 91 11.77 -1.24 -12.33
CA GLU A 91 12.88 -0.28 -12.29
C GLU A 91 13.86 -0.56 -11.13
N ASN A 92 13.34 -0.88 -9.93
CA ASN A 92 14.17 -1.31 -8.81
C ASN A 92 14.92 -2.62 -9.11
N ILE A 93 14.25 -3.60 -9.75
CA ILE A 93 14.88 -4.88 -10.13
C ILE A 93 16.01 -4.62 -11.12
N GLU A 94 15.81 -3.77 -12.13
CA GLU A 94 16.86 -3.40 -13.08
C GLU A 94 18.05 -2.72 -12.37
N HIS A 95 17.80 -1.78 -11.47
CA HIS A 95 18.84 -1.14 -10.66
C HIS A 95 19.62 -2.15 -9.80
N ILE A 96 18.94 -3.08 -9.12
CA ILE A 96 19.58 -4.12 -8.30
C ILE A 96 20.42 -5.09 -9.16
N VAL A 97 19.94 -5.42 -10.37
CA VAL A 97 20.65 -6.26 -11.35
C VAL A 97 21.89 -5.55 -11.90
N GLN A 98 21.81 -4.26 -12.22
CA GLN A 98 22.95 -3.45 -12.66
C GLN A 98 24.04 -3.38 -11.58
N ASN A 99 23.65 -3.34 -10.30
CA ASN A 99 24.57 -3.40 -9.16
C ASN A 99 25.06 -4.83 -8.82
N GLY A 100 24.61 -5.86 -9.54
CA GLY A 100 25.07 -7.24 -9.34
C GLY A 100 24.54 -7.94 -8.07
N LEU A 101 23.55 -7.37 -7.40
CA LEU A 101 23.00 -7.86 -6.12
C LEU A 101 21.73 -8.72 -6.30
N TRP A 102 21.39 -9.10 -7.53
CA TRP A 102 20.20 -9.90 -7.82
C TRP A 102 20.46 -11.41 -7.68
N PRO A 103 19.60 -12.19 -6.98
CA PRO A 103 19.78 -13.64 -6.89
C PRO A 103 19.47 -14.31 -8.23
N GLU A 104 20.46 -15.02 -8.80
CA GLU A 104 20.34 -15.71 -10.08
C GLU A 104 19.19 -16.74 -10.13
N VAL A 105 18.79 -17.27 -8.97
CA VAL A 105 17.66 -18.21 -8.83
C VAL A 105 16.33 -17.58 -9.26
N PHE A 106 16.16 -16.26 -9.16
CA PHE A 106 14.91 -15.60 -9.53
C PHE A 106 14.89 -15.18 -11.00
N PRO A 107 13.89 -15.63 -11.79
CA PRO A 107 13.78 -15.26 -13.20
C PRO A 107 13.52 -13.77 -13.35
N LEU A 108 14.42 -13.09 -14.07
CA LEU A 108 14.29 -11.67 -14.38
C LEU A 108 12.98 -11.40 -15.15
N PRO A 109 12.07 -10.55 -14.65
CA PRO A 109 10.76 -10.33 -15.28
C PRO A 109 10.87 -9.81 -16.72
N PHE A 110 11.94 -9.07 -17.00
CA PHE A 110 12.26 -8.52 -18.31
C PHE A 110 12.56 -9.59 -19.39
N LYS A 111 13.13 -10.73 -19.01
CA LYS A 111 13.66 -11.71 -19.98
C LYS A 111 12.57 -12.49 -20.72
N ASN A 112 11.32 -12.43 -20.24
CA ASN A 112 10.15 -13.10 -20.83
C ASN A 112 9.15 -12.15 -21.53
N ARG A 113 9.38 -10.83 -21.59
CA ARG A 113 8.43 -9.89 -22.21
C ARG A 113 8.45 -9.93 -23.75
N LYS A 114 7.71 -10.88 -24.32
CA LYS A 114 7.18 -10.76 -25.70
C LYS A 114 5.79 -10.09 -25.76
N SER A 115 5.16 -9.81 -24.62
CA SER A 115 3.88 -9.08 -24.54
C SER A 115 4.08 -7.70 -23.91
N LYS A 116 3.75 -6.65 -24.67
CA LYS A 116 3.35 -5.35 -24.10
C LYS A 116 2.04 -5.60 -23.35
N ASN A 117 2.06 -5.58 -22.00
CA ASN A 117 0.89 -5.38 -21.13
C ASN A 117 1.27 -5.28 -19.63
N ASP A 118 2.39 -4.64 -19.31
CA ASP A 118 2.62 -4.09 -17.96
C ASP A 118 2.13 -2.65 -17.90
N VAL A 119 0.88 -2.43 -18.33
CA VAL A 119 0.10 -1.27 -17.94
C VAL A 119 -0.67 -1.68 -16.69
N TYR A 120 -0.21 -1.18 -15.56
CA TYR A 120 -0.98 -1.15 -14.32
C TYR A 120 -2.15 -0.19 -14.58
N GLU A 121 -3.28 -0.78 -14.98
CA GLU A 121 -4.58 -0.12 -15.02
C GLU A 121 -4.94 0.31 -13.59
N LEU A 122 -4.50 1.51 -13.21
CA LEU A 122 -5.20 2.29 -12.22
C LEU A 122 -6.54 2.66 -12.87
N ASP A 123 -7.63 2.47 -12.13
CA ASP A 123 -8.90 3.18 -12.39
C ASP A 123 -8.69 4.69 -12.20
N LEU A 124 -8.01 5.30 -13.16
CA LEU A 124 -8.20 6.70 -13.49
C LEU A 124 -9.56 6.77 -14.20
N PRO A 125 -10.51 7.61 -13.75
CA PRO A 125 -11.70 7.86 -14.55
C PRO A 125 -11.25 8.32 -15.95
N PRO A 126 -11.96 7.93 -17.03
CA PRO A 126 -11.63 8.41 -18.36
C PRO A 126 -11.62 9.93 -18.34
N SER A 127 -10.52 10.52 -18.81
CA SER A 127 -10.40 11.96 -18.99
C SER A 127 -11.27 12.35 -20.17
N ASP A 128 -12.55 12.57 -19.91
CA ASP A 128 -13.51 12.99 -20.93
C ASP A 128 -13.17 14.41 -21.39
N SER A 129 -12.57 14.48 -22.56
CA SER A 129 -12.23 15.74 -23.22
C SER A 129 -12.41 15.60 -24.73
N ASP A 130 -13.67 15.51 -25.15
CA ASP A 130 -14.07 16.00 -26.47
C ASP A 130 -15.42 16.72 -26.34
N PHE A 131 -15.55 17.78 -27.14
CA PHE A 131 -16.54 18.85 -27.03
C PHE A 131 -17.41 18.84 -28.29
N ASP A 132 -18.74 18.81 -28.14
CA ASP A 132 -19.66 19.86 -28.64
C ASP A 132 -21.16 19.46 -28.62
N SER A 133 -21.99 20.43 -28.20
CA SER A 133 -23.41 20.67 -28.52
C SER A 133 -24.45 19.53 -28.61
N SER A 134 -25.39 19.54 -27.68
CA SER A 134 -26.66 20.27 -27.90
C SER A 134 -27.43 20.49 -26.59
N ALA A 135 -28.12 21.63 -26.50
CA ALA A 135 -28.92 22.00 -25.34
C ALA A 135 -30.28 21.27 -25.34
N ASP A 136 -30.70 20.84 -24.15
CA ASP A 136 -32.08 21.03 -23.71
C ASP A 136 -32.07 21.30 -22.20
N ASP A 137 -33.03 22.09 -21.76
CA ASP A 137 -33.14 22.71 -20.44
C ASP A 137 -34.21 21.97 -19.63
N GLU A 138 -33.98 21.67 -18.35
CA GLU A 138 -35.01 21.74 -17.28
C GLU A 138 -34.31 21.84 -15.91
N GLU A 139 -34.65 22.90 -15.17
CA GLU A 139 -34.25 23.09 -13.77
C GLU A 139 -34.92 22.05 -12.87
N ASN A 140 -34.19 21.49 -11.90
CA ASN A 140 -34.80 21.02 -10.67
C ASN A 140 -33.93 21.41 -9.47
N ASP A 141 -34.37 22.49 -8.83
CA ASP A 141 -33.93 22.97 -7.52
C ASP A 141 -34.33 21.96 -6.41
N GLU A 142 -34.27 22.38 -5.14
CA GLU A 142 -34.69 21.66 -3.92
C GLU A 142 -33.70 20.65 -3.31
N GLU A 143 -33.42 20.70 -2.00
CA GLU A 143 -33.42 21.80 -1.03
C GLU A 143 -32.36 21.49 0.05
N GLU A 144 -31.89 22.52 0.75
CA GLU A 144 -31.05 22.37 1.95
C GLU A 144 -31.84 21.70 3.08
N THR A 145 -31.21 20.82 3.85
CA THR A 145 -31.70 20.47 5.20
C THR A 145 -30.58 20.68 6.21
N ASP A 146 -30.54 21.89 6.77
CA ASP A 146 -30.03 22.12 8.12
C ASP A 146 -30.72 21.17 9.09
N GLU A 147 -29.95 20.47 9.92
CA GLU A 147 -30.43 20.06 11.23
C GLU A 147 -29.45 20.56 12.29
N ASP A 148 -29.59 21.86 12.57
CA ASP A 148 -29.13 22.42 13.84
C ASP A 148 -29.85 21.71 15.00
N SER A 149 -29.12 21.51 16.09
CA SER A 149 -29.71 21.11 17.37
C SER A 149 -28.93 21.76 18.49
N GLU A 150 -29.15 23.07 18.59
CA GLU A 150 -28.66 23.91 19.65
C GLU A 150 -29.12 23.46 21.07
N GLN A 151 -28.18 23.60 22.02
CA GLN A 151 -28.40 23.89 23.45
C GLN A 151 -29.06 22.81 24.36
N VAL A 152 -28.32 22.42 25.40
CA VAL A 152 -28.65 22.94 26.74
C VAL A 152 -27.41 23.01 27.62
N SER A 153 -26.98 24.24 27.92
CA SER A 153 -26.06 24.52 29.03
C SER A 153 -26.86 24.61 30.33
N SER A 154 -26.44 23.89 31.37
CA SER A 154 -27.00 24.01 32.73
C SER A 154 -25.99 23.56 33.78
N SER A 155 -25.09 24.48 34.14
CA SER A 155 -24.73 24.69 35.55
C SER A 155 -25.84 25.57 36.18
N PRO A 156 -26.11 25.55 37.50
CA PRO A 156 -25.19 25.25 38.60
C PRO A 156 -25.82 24.21 39.59
N ASP A 157 -25.59 24.11 40.91
CA ASP A 157 -24.87 24.93 41.90
C ASP A 157 -24.51 24.17 43.20
N LEU A 158 -23.81 24.86 44.11
CA LEU A 158 -23.73 24.71 45.58
C LEU A 158 -23.27 23.40 46.26
N SER A 159 -22.20 23.61 47.04
CA SER A 159 -21.85 23.07 48.36
C SER A 159 -22.94 22.54 49.29
N ASP A 160 -22.64 21.41 49.97
CA ASP A 160 -22.64 21.16 51.43
C ASP A 160 -22.14 19.70 51.63
N GLN A 161 -21.12 19.32 52.40
CA GLN A 161 -20.76 19.48 53.82
C GLN A 161 -21.32 18.36 54.75
N ASP A 162 -20.43 17.85 55.62
CA ASP A 162 -20.60 16.99 56.82
C ASP A 162 -20.66 15.43 56.78
N ASP A 163 -20.02 14.88 57.83
CA ASP A 163 -20.01 13.54 58.45
C ASP A 163 -19.90 12.23 57.64
N LYS A 164 -18.75 11.53 57.78
CA LYS A 164 -18.57 10.52 58.85
C LYS A 164 -17.12 10.04 59.03
#